data_AF-A0A6L4AFM8-F1
#
_entry.id   AF-A0A6L4AFM8-F1
#
_cell.length_a   1.000
_cell.length_b   1.000
_cell.length_c   1.000
_cell.angle_alpha   90.00
_cell.angle_beta   90.00
_cell.angle_gamma   90.00
#
_symmetry.space_group_name_H-M   'P 1'
#
loop_
_entity.id
_entity.type
_entity.pdbx_description
1 polymer ?
#
loop_
_entity_poly.entity_id
_entity_poly.type
_entity_poly.pdbx_seq_one_letter_code
_entity_poly.pdbx_strand_id
1 'polypeptide(L)'
;MPEKKMIALYLAGWQKRMIRDHLKIAQIPERLSRIMISPRIPKKEWVMYRQPIFEQMRAGAWDLYLTDEQIDFVADEFGVEAKISALHISPEMLETGAVAFV
;
A
#
# COMPACT_ATOMS: atom_id res chain seq x y z
N MET A 1 -8.49 -22.28 -8.18
CA MET A 1 -7.63 -21.75 -7.08
C MET A 1 -8.48 -20.77 -6.29
N PRO A 2 -8.48 -20.79 -4.94
CA PRO A 2 -9.30 -19.85 -4.19
C PRO A 2 -8.81 -18.43 -4.48
N GLU A 3 -9.72 -17.55 -4.91
CA GLU A 3 -9.47 -16.12 -4.98
C GLU A 3 -9.10 -15.64 -3.58
N LYS A 4 -7.81 -15.43 -3.31
CA LYS A 4 -7.42 -14.80 -2.05
C LYS A 4 -8.00 -13.38 -2.07
N LYS A 5 -8.97 -13.14 -1.20
CA LYS A 5 -9.66 -11.86 -1.04
C LYS A 5 -8.64 -10.75 -0.79
N MET A 6 -8.89 -9.59 -1.39
CA MET A 6 -8.10 -8.38 -1.10
C MET A 6 -8.19 -8.04 0.39
N ILE A 7 -7.08 -7.59 0.95
CA ILE A 7 -6.95 -7.11 2.32
C ILE A 7 -7.38 -5.65 2.35
N ALA A 8 -8.17 -5.26 3.35
CA ALA A 8 -8.62 -3.88 3.51
C ALA A 8 -7.91 -3.24 4.72
N LEU A 9 -7.19 -2.13 4.49
CA LEU A 9 -6.63 -1.32 5.57
C LEU A 9 -7.37 0.01 5.66
N TYR A 10 -7.89 0.34 6.83
CA TYR A 10 -8.54 1.63 7.06
C TYR A 10 -7.51 2.73 7.17
N LEU A 11 -7.71 3.82 6.42
CA LEU A 11 -6.77 4.91 6.30
C LEU A 11 -6.90 5.90 7.46
N ALA A 12 -5.79 6.20 8.11
CA ALA A 12 -5.66 7.30 9.04
C ALA A 12 -5.80 8.66 8.33
N GLY A 13 -6.13 9.71 9.10
CA GLY A 13 -6.35 11.05 8.54
C GLY A 13 -5.15 11.60 7.76
N TRP A 14 -3.92 11.31 8.19
CA TRP A 14 -2.71 11.73 7.49
C TRP A 14 -2.43 10.90 6.23
N GLN A 15 -2.73 9.60 6.22
CA GLN A 15 -2.61 8.75 5.03
C GLN A 15 -3.53 9.24 3.92
N LYS A 16 -4.76 9.65 4.26
CA LYS A 16 -5.70 10.25 3.31
C LYS A 16 -5.14 11.54 2.69
N ARG A 17 -4.41 12.35 3.45
CA ARG A 17 -3.75 13.56 2.91
C ARG A 17 -2.64 13.17 1.95
N MET A 18 -1.74 12.28 2.36
CA MET A 18 -0.65 11.78 1.51
C MET A 18 -1.14 11.23 0.17
N ILE A 19 -2.20 10.40 0.20
CA ILE A 19 -2.79 9.84 -1.02
C ILE A 19 -3.29 10.95 -1.96
N ARG A 20 -3.91 12.01 -1.42
CA ARG A 20 -4.38 13.14 -2.22
C ARG A 20 -3.23 13.96 -2.82
N ASP A 21 -2.09 14.00 -2.16
CA ASP A 21 -0.90 14.71 -2.64
C ASP A 21 -0.23 13.95 -3.81
N HIS A 22 -0.39 12.63 -3.88
CA HIS A 22 0.25 11.79 -4.90
C HIS A 22 -0.68 11.35 -6.04
N LEU A 23 -2.00 11.28 -5.80
CA LEU A 23 -2.96 10.92 -6.83
C LEU A 23 -3.48 12.15 -7.59
N LYS A 24 -3.76 11.97 -8.88
CA LYS A 24 -4.52 12.97 -9.64
C LYS A 24 -5.94 13.05 -9.10
N ILE A 25 -6.57 14.24 -9.15
CA ILE A 25 -7.95 14.46 -8.65
C ILE A 25 -8.93 13.41 -9.18
N ALA A 26 -8.82 13.03 -10.46
CA ALA A 26 -9.68 12.03 -11.09
C ALA A 26 -9.52 10.59 -10.54
N GLN A 27 -8.44 10.31 -9.82
CA GLN A 27 -8.12 9.00 -9.23
C GLN A 27 -8.48 8.94 -7.74
N ILE A 28 -8.84 10.07 -7.13
CA ILE A 28 -9.20 10.14 -5.71
C ILE A 28 -10.68 9.79 -5.58
N PRO A 29 -11.04 8.69 -4.89
CA PRO A 29 -12.43 8.36 -4.64
C PRO A 29 -13.08 9.43 -3.77
N GLU A 30 -14.37 9.70 -3.99
CA GLU A 30 -15.15 10.68 -3.23
C GLU A 30 -15.09 10.41 -1.72
N ARG A 31 -15.04 9.13 -1.34
CA ARG A 31 -14.92 8.67 0.05
C ARG A 31 -13.66 7.85 0.30
N LEU A 32 -12.50 8.50 0.28
CA LEU A 32 -11.24 7.86 0.66
C LEU A 32 -11.25 7.40 2.13
N SER A 33 -11.40 6.10 2.36
CA SER A 33 -11.60 5.48 3.67
C SER A 33 -10.66 4.31 3.93
N ARG A 34 -10.30 3.57 2.88
CA ARG A 34 -9.48 2.37 2.95
C ARG A 34 -8.62 2.18 1.71
N ILE A 35 -7.56 1.40 1.86
CA ILE A 35 -6.79 0.83 0.77
C ILE A 35 -7.09 -0.67 0.69
N MET A 36 -7.37 -1.15 -0.52
CA MET A 36 -7.52 -2.56 -0.85
C MET A 36 -6.21 -3.06 -1.46
N ILE A 37 -5.70 -4.15 -0.94
CA ILE A 37 -4.36 -4.65 -1.23
C ILE A 37 -4.48 -6.11 -1.65
N SER A 38 -3.91 -6.43 -2.81
CA SER A 38 -3.80 -7.81 -3.25
C SER A 38 -2.82 -8.59 -2.35
N PRO A 39 -3.19 -9.79 -1.88
CA PRO A 39 -2.29 -10.64 -1.10
C PRO A 39 -1.11 -11.20 -1.92
N ARG A 40 -1.04 -10.87 -3.21
CA ARG A 40 0.05 -11.26 -4.13
C ARG A 40 0.99 -10.11 -4.48
N ILE A 41 0.93 -8.98 -3.76
CA ILE A 41 1.90 -7.91 -3.97
C ILE A 41 3.32 -8.48 -3.85
N PRO A 42 4.20 -8.24 -4.84
CA PRO A 42 5.56 -8.73 -4.78
C PRO A 42 6.28 -8.21 -3.54
N LYS A 43 7.03 -9.08 -2.84
CA LYS A 43 7.78 -8.70 -1.62
C LYS A 43 8.75 -7.53 -1.80
N LYS A 44 9.20 -7.26 -3.03
CA LYS A 44 10.05 -6.10 -3.37
C LYS A 44 9.33 -4.75 -3.25
N GLU A 45 8.00 -4.75 -3.31
CA GLU A 45 7.18 -3.54 -3.11
C GLU A 45 6.93 -3.29 -1.62
N TRP A 46 7.46 -4.12 -0.73
CA TRP A 46 7.33 -3.96 0.71
C TRP A 46 8.55 -3.24 1.26
N VAL A 47 8.27 -2.15 1.97
CA VAL A 47 9.31 -1.35 2.59
C VAL A 47 9.47 -1.83 4.03
N MET A 48 10.59 -2.49 4.33
CA MET A 48 10.93 -2.93 5.68
C MET A 48 11.67 -1.85 6.44
N TYR A 49 11.49 -1.80 7.76
CA TYR A 49 12.24 -0.91 8.65
C TYR A 49 13.76 -1.13 8.41
N ARG A 50 14.49 -0.05 8.06
CA ARG A 50 15.95 -0.01 7.80
C ARG A 50 16.44 -0.49 6.43
N GLN A 51 15.57 -0.78 5.46
CA GLN A 51 16.01 -0.92 4.07
C GLN A 51 15.83 0.39 3.34
N PRO A 52 16.89 1.21 3.17
CA PRO A 52 16.85 2.27 2.18
C PRO A 52 16.54 1.66 0.82
N ILE A 53 15.42 2.08 0.22
CA ILE A 53 15.07 1.75 -1.16
C ILE A 53 16.03 2.53 -2.05
N PHE A 54 17.24 2.00 -2.21
CA PHE A 54 18.30 2.60 -3.06
C PHE A 54 18.11 2.27 -4.54
N GLU A 55 17.13 1.42 -4.89
CA GLU A 55 16.76 1.20 -6.29
C GLU A 55 15.87 2.35 -6.76
N GLN A 56 16.26 2.94 -7.89
CA GLN A 56 15.61 4.04 -8.58
C GLN A 56 14.08 3.98 -8.43
N MET A 57 13.52 4.80 -7.54
CA MET A 57 12.07 4.96 -7.45
C MET A 57 11.57 5.27 -8.86
N ARG A 58 10.72 4.38 -9.39
CA ARG A 58 10.13 4.60 -10.70
C ARG A 58 9.42 5.95 -10.67
N ALA A 59 9.48 6.70 -11.76
CA ALA A 59 8.82 8.00 -11.82
C ALA A 59 7.32 7.84 -11.48
N GLY A 60 6.87 8.56 -10.44
CA GLY A 60 5.49 8.48 -9.94
C GLY A 60 5.21 7.40 -8.90
N ALA A 61 6.22 6.63 -8.49
CA ALA A 61 6.11 5.73 -7.34
C ALA A 61 6.38 6.45 -6.02
N TRP A 62 5.72 6.03 -4.95
CA TRP A 62 5.80 6.65 -3.62
C TRP A 62 5.46 5.65 -2.52
N ASP A 63 5.85 5.95 -1.29
CA ASP A 63 5.64 5.04 -0.15
C ASP A 63 4.43 5.45 0.68
N LEU A 64 3.47 4.52 0.81
CA LEU A 64 2.37 4.64 1.76
C LEU A 64 2.77 4.00 3.09
N TYR A 65 3.18 4.85 4.05
CA TYR A 65 3.50 4.40 5.40
C TYR A 65 2.29 3.78 6.08
N LEU A 66 2.52 2.72 6.83
CA LEU A 66 1.52 1.99 7.62
C LEU A 66 1.56 2.44 9.09
N THR A 67 0.41 2.44 9.75
CA THR A 67 0.35 2.59 11.23
C THR A 67 0.78 1.28 11.89
N ASP A 68 1.21 1.33 13.15
CA ASP A 68 1.63 0.11 13.88
C ASP A 68 0.55 -0.99 13.85
N GLU A 69 -0.73 -0.63 13.97
CA GLU A 69 -1.84 -1.60 13.88
C GLU A 69 -1.98 -2.19 12.48
N GLN A 70 -1.74 -1.41 11.43
CA GLN A 70 -1.74 -1.90 10.05
C GLN A 70 -0.52 -2.79 9.79
N ILE A 71 0.65 -2.47 10.35
CA ILE A 71 1.86 -3.28 10.23
C ILE A 71 1.63 -4.67 10.80
N ASP A 72 1.10 -4.75 12.02
CA ASP A 72 0.86 -6.01 12.70
C ASP A 72 -0.21 -6.83 11.95
N PHE A 73 -1.31 -6.18 11.52
CA PHE A 73 -2.35 -6.85 10.74
C PHE A 73 -1.86 -7.38 9.38
N VAL A 74 -1.07 -6.58 8.65
CA VAL A 74 -0.47 -7.01 7.38
C VAL A 74 0.49 -8.17 7.64
N ALA A 75 1.36 -8.09 8.65
CA ALA A 75 2.29 -9.16 8.99
C ALA A 75 1.56 -10.50 9.24
N ASP A 76 0.45 -10.46 9.97
CA ASP A 76 -0.39 -11.62 10.25
C ASP A 76 -1.06 -12.19 9.00
N GLU A 77 -1.72 -11.35 8.20
CA GLU A 77 -2.43 -11.77 6.98
C GLU A 77 -1.49 -12.35 5.91
N PHE A 78 -0.27 -11.81 5.82
CA PHE A 78 0.74 -12.25 4.88
C PHE A 78 1.64 -13.37 5.42
N GLY A 79 1.56 -13.69 6.72
CA GLY A 79 2.38 -14.70 7.38
C GLY A 79 3.87 -14.38 7.34
N VAL A 80 4.22 -13.12 7.59
CA VAL A 80 5.59 -12.61 7.45
C VAL A 80 6.09 -12.04 8.77
N GLU A 81 7.26 -12.51 9.21
CA GLU A 81 7.87 -12.08 10.48
C GLU A 81 8.46 -10.67 10.41
N ALA A 82 8.74 -10.18 9.20
CA ALA A 82 9.32 -8.86 9.00
C ALA A 82 8.23 -7.77 9.07
N LYS A 83 8.45 -6.76 9.92
CA LYS A 83 7.57 -5.60 10.02
C LYS A 83 7.70 -4.70 8.79
N ILE A 84 6.65 -4.69 7.96
CA ILE A 84 6.52 -3.87 6.76
C ILE A 84 6.07 -2.48 7.19
N SER A 85 6.93 -1.46 7.10
CA SER A 85 6.63 -0.09 7.55
C SER A 85 5.90 0.74 6.51
N ALA A 86 6.01 0.39 5.23
CA ALA A 86 5.30 1.06 4.15
C ALA A 86 5.08 0.11 2.97
N LEU A 87 4.11 0.48 2.13
CA LEU A 87 3.90 -0.15 0.83
C LEU A 87 4.41 0.79 -0.25
N HIS A 88 5.28 0.28 -1.11
CA HIS A 88 5.69 0.99 -2.31
C HIS A 88 4.51 0.95 -3.30
N ILE A 89 3.97 2.12 -3.62
CA ILE A 89 2.84 2.27 -4.53
C ILE A 89 3.38 2.66 -5.89
N SER A 90 3.39 1.71 -6.83
CA SER A 90 3.76 1.97 -8.21
C SER A 90 2.52 2.31 -9.07
N PRO A 91 2.67 3.10 -10.16
CA PRO A 91 1.57 3.34 -11.11
C PRO A 91 0.93 2.05 -11.64
N GLU A 92 1.75 1.04 -11.93
CA GLU A 92 1.29 -0.25 -12.46
C GLU A 92 0.40 -1.01 -11.45
N MET A 93 0.64 -0.86 -10.15
CA MET A 93 -0.21 -1.46 -9.11
C MET A 93 -1.61 -0.84 -9.09
N LEU A 94 -1.71 0.46 -9.39
CA LEU A 94 -2.97 1.15 -9.53
C LEU A 94 -3.69 0.75 -10.82
N GLU A 95 -2.97 0.64 -11.93
CA GLU A 95 -3.52 0.23 -13.23
C GLU A 95 -4.02 -1.21 -13.23
N THR A 96 -3.30 -2.13 -12.58
CA THR A 96 -3.67 -3.55 -12.48
C THR A 96 -4.71 -3.84 -11.40
N GLY A 97 -5.04 -2.86 -10.55
CA GLY A 97 -5.92 -3.04 -9.39
C GLY A 97 -5.30 -3.89 -8.28
N ALA A 98 -3.98 -4.10 -8.29
CA ALA A 98 -3.26 -4.71 -7.17
C ALA A 98 -3.36 -3.85 -5.89
N VAL A 99 -3.49 -2.54 -6.08
CA VAL A 99 -3.85 -1.56 -5.06
C VAL A 99 -5.04 -0.75 -5.56
N ALA A 100 -6.04 -0.59 -4.71
CA ALA A 100 -7.16 0.31 -4.97
C ALA A 100 -7.50 1.14 -3.74
N PHE A 101 -7.78 2.42 -3.94
CA PHE A 101 -8.22 3.34 -2.90
C PHE A 101 -9.76 3.47 -2.95
N VAL A 102 -10.44 3.29 -1.81
CA VAL A 102 -11.91 3.18 -1.72
C VAL A 102 -12.47 3.84 -0.46
#